data_AF-A0A9X5FEB6-F1
#
_entry.id   AF-A0A9X5FEB6-F1
#
_cell.length_a   1.000
_cell.length_b   1.000
_cell.length_c   1.000
_cell.angle_alpha   90.00
_cell.angle_beta   90.00
_cell.angle_gamma   90.00
#
_symmetry.space_group_name_H-M   'P 1'
#
loop_
_entity.id
_entity.type
_entity.pdbx_description
1 polymer ?
#
loop_
_entity_poly.entity_id
_entity_poly.type
_entity_poly.pdbx_seq_one_letter_code
_entity_poly.pdbx_strand_id
1 'polypeptide(L)'
;MIIGVLSAIGIGLFLGQRARAVDASIKSDLRTVATAVTGVLSAGAPVEEASLSKDVRLTPGNAVAVHLDGVKFCLVGRSVEGTQGTQNWVFDGEGLRESDVQTCPGAVLFELG
;
A
#
# COMPACT_ATOMS: atom_id res chain seq x y z
N MET A 1 -4.06 -20.96 40.23
CA MET A 1 -4.68 -21.13 38.90
C MET A 1 -5.12 -19.76 38.38
N ILE A 2 -4.16 -18.93 37.95
CA ILE A 2 -4.41 -17.54 37.46
C ILE A 2 -3.76 -17.33 36.08
N ILE A 3 -2.85 -18.22 35.68
CA ILE A 3 -2.02 -18.13 34.48
C ILE A 3 -2.83 -18.50 33.20
N GLY A 4 -3.95 -19.23 33.34
CA GLY A 4 -4.74 -19.72 32.20
C GLY A 4 -5.64 -18.68 31.54
N VAL A 5 -6.15 -17.68 32.28
CA VAL A 5 -7.07 -16.67 31.75
C VAL A 5 -6.33 -15.50 31.06
N LEU A 6 -5.12 -15.18 31.52
CA LEU A 6 -4.28 -14.12 30.93
C LEU A 6 -3.81 -14.48 29.52
N SER A 7 -3.54 -15.76 29.24
CA SER A 7 -3.12 -16.23 27.91
C SER A 7 -4.20 -15.99 26.83
N ALA A 8 -5.48 -16.13 27.20
CA ALA A 8 -6.59 -15.98 26.27
C ALA A 8 -6.80 -14.54 25.77
N ILE A 9 -6.46 -13.53 26.58
CA ILE A 9 -6.64 -12.11 26.22
C ILE A 9 -5.48 -11.60 25.35
N GLY A 10 -4.28 -12.17 25.51
CA GLY A 10 -3.10 -11.74 24.75
C GLY A 10 -3.24 -11.99 23.24
N ILE A 11 -3.68 -13.18 22.84
CA ILE A 11 -3.66 -13.62 21.43
C ILE A 11 -4.57 -12.75 20.54
N GLY A 12 -5.74 -12.35 21.04
CA GLY A 12 -6.69 -11.51 20.29
C GLY A 12 -6.18 -10.10 20.02
N LEU A 13 -5.44 -9.50 20.97
CA LEU A 13 -4.80 -8.20 20.79
C LEU A 13 -3.65 -8.27 19.78
N PHE A 14 -2.86 -9.34 19.80
CA PHE A 14 -1.76 -9.53 18.84
C PHE A 14 -2.25 -9.66 17.40
N LEU A 15 -3.38 -10.33 17.16
CA LEU A 15 -3.95 -10.45 15.80
C LEU A 15 -4.44 -9.09 15.27
N GLY A 16 -5.15 -8.31 16.09
CA GLY A 16 -5.61 -6.98 15.71
C GLY A 16 -4.46 -5.98 15.50
N GLN A 17 -3.39 -6.07 16.29
CA GLN A 17 -2.20 -5.24 16.13
C GLN A 17 -1.42 -5.58 14.85
N ARG A 18 -1.35 -6.85 14.45
CA ARG A 18 -0.70 -7.28 13.20
C ARG A 18 -1.42 -6.75 11.97
N ALA A 19 -2.74 -6.87 11.91
CA ALA A 19 -3.50 -6.35 10.78
C ALA A 19 -3.34 -4.83 10.62
N ARG A 20 -3.40 -4.07 11.74
CA ARG A 20 -3.16 -2.62 11.72
C ARG A 20 -1.73 -2.23 11.38
N ALA A 21 -0.74 -3.05 11.74
CA ALA A 21 0.65 -2.83 11.35
C ALA A 21 0.84 -3.02 9.84
N VAL A 22 0.14 -3.98 9.23
CA VAL A 22 0.12 -4.17 7.77
C VAL A 22 -0.57 -3.00 7.08
N ASP A 23 -1.70 -2.51 7.61
CA ASP A 23 -2.33 -1.30 7.07
C ASP A 23 -1.40 -0.09 7.14
N ALA A 24 -0.64 0.06 8.23
CA ALA A 24 0.33 1.13 8.36
C ALA A 24 1.50 1.00 7.36
N SER A 25 1.97 -0.23 7.10
CA SER A 25 3.03 -0.46 6.11
C SER A 25 2.56 -0.14 4.70
N ILE A 26 1.36 -0.60 4.30
CA ILE A 26 0.76 -0.29 2.99
C ILE A 26 0.64 1.22 2.80
N LYS A 27 0.15 1.96 3.81
CA LYS A 27 0.06 3.43 3.73
C LYS A 27 1.41 4.11 3.57
N SER A 28 2.43 3.63 4.26
CA SER A 28 3.79 4.16 4.18
C SER A 28 4.38 3.92 2.79
N ASP A 29 4.23 2.70 2.28
CA ASP A 29 4.67 2.31 0.94
C ASP A 29 3.96 3.18 -0.12
N LEU A 30 2.63 3.33 -0.02
CA LEU A 30 1.85 4.18 -0.94
C LEU A 30 2.30 5.63 -0.96
N ARG A 31 2.59 6.24 0.19
CA ARG A 31 3.12 7.62 0.25
C ARG A 31 4.50 7.74 -0.38
N THR A 32 5.33 6.72 -0.21
CA THR A 32 6.68 6.67 -0.78
C THR A 32 6.60 6.55 -2.30
N VAL A 33 5.78 5.62 -2.81
CA VAL A 33 5.48 5.48 -4.25
C VAL A 33 4.88 6.76 -4.80
N ALA A 34 3.90 7.36 -4.13
CA ALA A 34 3.28 8.63 -4.57
C ALA A 34 4.28 9.76 -4.70
N THR A 35 5.22 9.88 -3.76
CA THR A 35 6.28 10.89 -3.80
C THR A 35 7.21 10.65 -4.99
N ALA A 36 7.59 9.39 -5.25
CA ALA A 36 8.40 9.03 -6.40
C ALA A 36 7.67 9.28 -7.74
N VAL A 37 6.43 8.81 -7.89
CA VAL A 37 5.59 9.04 -9.08
C VAL A 37 5.42 10.55 -9.33
N THR A 38 5.11 11.33 -8.29
CA THR A 38 4.94 12.78 -8.40
C THR A 38 6.24 13.48 -8.79
N GLY A 39 7.39 13.01 -8.25
CA GLY A 39 8.71 13.52 -8.62
C GLY A 39 9.03 13.26 -10.09
N VAL A 40 8.78 12.04 -10.58
CA VAL A 40 9.00 11.65 -11.99
C VAL A 40 8.07 12.41 -12.93
N LEU A 41 6.79 12.54 -12.59
CA LEU A 41 5.81 13.33 -13.35
C LEU A 41 6.22 14.81 -13.41
N SER A 42 6.67 15.38 -12.29
CA SER A 42 7.12 16.78 -12.23
C SER A 42 8.41 17.02 -13.01
N ALA A 43 9.26 16.00 -13.14
CA ALA A 43 10.44 16.02 -13.99
C ALA A 43 10.13 15.83 -15.49
N GLY A 44 8.89 15.50 -15.85
CA GLY A 44 8.48 15.23 -17.23
C GLY A 44 9.04 13.92 -17.80
N ALA A 45 9.49 13.02 -16.94
CA ALA A 45 10.01 11.71 -17.31
C ALA A 45 8.88 10.66 -17.33
N PRO A 46 8.99 9.59 -18.15
CA PRO A 46 8.02 8.51 -18.13
C PRO A 46 8.09 7.75 -16.80
N VAL A 47 6.92 7.47 -16.22
CA VAL A 47 6.78 6.66 -15.01
C VAL A 47 6.94 5.19 -15.41
N GLU A 48 8.12 4.63 -15.15
CA GLU A 48 8.46 3.24 -15.46
C GLU A 48 8.79 2.45 -14.19
N GLU A 49 8.41 1.18 -14.14
CA GLU A 49 8.65 0.30 -12.99
C GLU A 49 10.13 0.23 -12.61
N ALA A 50 11.02 0.18 -13.60
CA ALA A 50 12.47 0.10 -13.38
C ALA A 50 13.06 1.36 -12.74
N SER A 51 12.44 2.52 -12.97
CA SER A 51 12.85 3.79 -12.37
C SER A 51 12.32 3.88 -10.94
N LEU A 52 11.08 3.47 -10.70
CA LEU A 52 10.48 3.52 -9.37
C LEU A 52 11.01 2.43 -8.42
N SER A 53 11.33 1.25 -8.91
CA SER A 53 11.89 0.16 -8.09
C SER A 53 13.31 0.44 -7.59
N LYS A 54 14.03 1.41 -8.16
CA LYS A 54 15.34 1.86 -7.65
C LYS A 54 15.22 2.83 -6.47
N ASP A 55 14.22 3.71 -6.51
CA ASP A 55 14.01 4.74 -5.49
C ASP A 55 13.03 4.29 -4.39
N VAL A 56 12.13 3.37 -4.71
CA VAL A 56 11.08 2.90 -3.82
C VAL A 56 11.27 1.43 -3.47
N ARG A 57 11.45 1.18 -2.18
CA ARG A 57 11.57 -0.16 -1.62
C ARG A 57 10.29 -0.51 -0.88
N LEU A 58 9.52 -1.44 -1.44
CA LEU A 58 8.28 -1.92 -0.82
C LEU A 58 8.55 -2.87 0.34
N THR A 59 7.63 -2.85 1.29
CA THR A 59 7.62 -3.85 2.35
C THR A 59 7.32 -5.22 1.73
N PRO A 60 8.11 -6.27 2.05
CA PRO A 60 7.86 -7.60 1.51
C PRO A 60 6.47 -8.10 1.91
N GLY A 61 5.71 -8.58 0.93
CA GLY A 61 4.32 -9.01 1.08
C GLY A 61 3.27 -7.94 0.82
N ASN A 62 3.69 -6.71 0.51
CA ASN A 62 2.83 -5.65 0.01
C ASN A 62 3.03 -5.48 -1.51
N ALA A 63 1.93 -5.35 -2.25
CA ALA A 63 1.94 -4.96 -3.64
C ALA A 63 1.26 -3.59 -3.83
N VAL A 64 1.83 -2.77 -4.71
CA VAL A 64 1.29 -1.46 -5.08
C VAL A 64 1.11 -1.40 -6.60
N ALA A 65 -0.13 -1.27 -7.04
CA ALA A 65 -0.49 -1.03 -8.43
C ALA A 65 -0.47 0.46 -8.74
N VAL A 66 0.22 0.84 -9.82
CA VAL A 66 0.28 2.24 -10.30
C VAL A 66 -0.64 2.39 -11.51
N HIS A 67 -1.62 3.28 -11.40
CA HIS A 67 -2.51 3.68 -12.48
C HIS A 67 -2.22 5.13 -12.89
N LEU A 68 -2.15 5.39 -14.19
CA LEU A 68 -2.13 6.75 -14.73
C LEU A 68 -3.34 6.98 -15.63
N ASP A 69 -3.94 8.15 -15.48
CA ASP A 69 -4.99 8.69 -16.34
C ASP A 69 -4.54 10.07 -16.85
N GLY A 70 -3.69 10.06 -17.87
CA GLY A 70 -3.07 11.26 -18.44
C GLY A 70 -2.18 12.00 -17.45
N VAL A 71 -2.75 12.98 -16.74
CA VAL A 71 -2.05 13.86 -15.77
C VAL A 71 -2.35 13.48 -14.32
N LYS A 72 -3.31 12.59 -14.08
CA LYS A 72 -3.66 12.10 -12.75
C LYS A 72 -3.05 10.73 -12.53
N PHE A 73 -2.58 10.48 -11.32
CA PHE A 73 -2.12 9.17 -10.89
C PHE A 73 -3.03 8.63 -9.78
N CYS A 74 -3.15 7.32 -9.71
CA CYS A 74 -3.88 6.62 -8.66
C CYS A 74 -3.13 5.34 -8.31
N LEU A 75 -2.93 5.10 -7.03
CA LEU A 75 -2.13 3.99 -6.51
C LEU A 75 -3.02 3.10 -5.67
N VAL A 76 -2.94 1.79 -5.87
CA VAL A 76 -3.69 0.81 -5.06
C VAL A 76 -2.69 -0.06 -4.32
N GLY A 77 -2.71 0.00 -3.00
CA GLY A 77 -1.87 -0.81 -2.12
C GLY A 77 -2.67 -1.96 -1.53
N ARG A 78 -2.15 -3.17 -1.67
CA ARG A 78 -2.73 -4.41 -1.14
C ARG A 78 -1.65 -5.26 -0.50
N SER A 79 -2.02 -6.03 0.53
CA SER A 79 -1.14 -7.10 1.03
C SER A 79 -1.40 -8.37 0.22
N VAL A 80 -0.37 -8.87 -0.46
CA VAL A 80 -0.42 -10.08 -1.28
C VAL A 80 0.18 -11.30 -0.58
N GLU A 81 0.97 -11.08 0.47
CA GLU A 81 1.65 -12.15 1.21
C GLU A 81 1.61 -11.91 2.73
N GLY A 82 1.45 -12.98 3.50
CA GLY A 82 1.47 -12.92 4.96
C GLY A 82 0.12 -12.59 5.61
N THR A 83 0.12 -11.68 6.59
CA THR A 83 -1.12 -11.26 7.28
C THR A 83 -1.83 -10.25 6.40
N GLN A 84 -3.04 -10.58 5.92
CA GLN A 84 -3.82 -9.61 5.16
C GLN A 84 -4.11 -8.38 6.01
N GLY A 85 -3.93 -7.20 5.41
CA GLY A 85 -4.38 -5.93 5.99
C GLY A 85 -5.89 -5.96 6.23
N THR A 86 -6.41 -5.03 7.03
CA THR A 86 -7.85 -5.00 7.26
C THR A 86 -8.63 -4.61 6.00
N GLN A 87 -7.97 -3.89 5.08
CA GLN A 87 -8.56 -3.39 3.84
C GLN A 87 -7.49 -2.96 2.83
N ASN A 88 -7.90 -2.73 1.58
CA ASN A 88 -7.02 -2.12 0.59
C ASN A 88 -6.97 -0.60 0.77
N TRP A 89 -5.85 -0.01 0.39
CA TRP A 89 -5.63 1.42 0.49
C TRP A 89 -5.43 2.02 -0.90
N VAL A 90 -6.10 3.12 -1.18
CA VAL A 90 -5.96 3.85 -2.43
C VAL A 90 -5.32 5.19 -2.13
N PHE A 91 -4.34 5.58 -2.93
CA PHE A 91 -3.73 6.90 -2.86
C PHE A 91 -3.86 7.58 -4.22
N ASP A 92 -4.65 8.64 -4.26
CA ASP A 92 -4.87 9.44 -5.45
C ASP A 92 -4.49 10.91 -5.19
N GLY A 93 -4.68 11.78 -6.19
CA GLY A 93 -4.40 13.21 -6.06
C GLY A 93 -5.19 13.92 -4.97
N GLU A 94 -6.30 13.34 -4.48
CA GLU A 94 -7.09 13.87 -3.36
C GLU A 94 -6.59 13.39 -1.99
N GLY A 95 -5.73 12.37 -1.95
CA GLY A 95 -5.09 11.86 -0.73
C GLY A 95 -5.18 10.35 -0.55
N LEU A 96 -4.88 9.89 0.67
CA LEU A 96 -5.01 8.48 1.03
C LEU A 96 -6.45 8.18 1.45
N ARG A 97 -7.10 7.24 0.77
CA ARG A 97 -8.46 6.78 1.04
C ARG A 97 -8.46 5.29 1.34
N GLU A 98 -9.34 4.92 2.26
CA GLU A 98 -9.70 3.52 2.51
C GLU A 98 -10.70 3.12 1.42
N SER A 99 -10.44 2.01 0.75
CA SER A 99 -11.26 1.58 -0.37
C SER A 99 -11.34 0.06 -0.41
N ASP A 100 -12.56 -0.45 -0.32
CA ASP A 100 -12.85 -1.85 -0.69
C ASP A 100 -12.71 -2.05 -2.21
N VAL A 101 -12.72 -0.95 -2.97
CA VAL A 101 -12.64 -0.93 -4.43
C VAL A 101 -11.19 -1.10 -4.88
N GLN A 102 -10.91 -2.20 -5.57
CA GLN A 102 -9.62 -2.59 -6.16
C GLN A 102 -9.23 -1.81 -7.43
N THR A 103 -10.04 -0.85 -7.86
CA THR A 103 -9.92 -0.25 -9.18
C THR A 103 -9.93 1.27 -9.12
N CYS A 104 -8.79 1.86 -9.42
CA CYS A 104 -8.67 3.26 -9.77
C CYS A 104 -9.18 3.52 -11.20
N PRO A 105 -9.74 4.70 -11.49
CA PRO A 105 -9.90 5.15 -12.87
C PRO A 105 -8.51 5.37 -13.50
N GLY A 106 -8.23 4.69 -14.62
CA GLY A 106 -6.96 4.77 -15.34
C GLY A 106 -6.43 3.41 -15.76
N ALA A 107 -5.54 3.40 -16.75
CA ALA A 107 -4.87 2.17 -17.17
C ALA A 107 -3.85 1.75 -16.09
N VAL A 108 -3.83 0.45 -15.76
CA VAL A 108 -2.75 -0.13 -14.95
C VAL A 108 -1.47 0.04 -15.77
N LEU A 109 -0.48 0.75 -15.24
CA LEU A 109 0.83 0.83 -15.87
C LEU A 109 1.67 -0.40 -15.52
N PHE A 110 1.76 -0.68 -14.22
CA PHE A 110 2.51 -1.81 -13.68
C PHE A 110 2.16 -2.02 -12.20
N GLU A 111 2.49 -3.20 -11.67
CA GLU A 111 2.35 -3.54 -10.26
C GLU A 111 3.72 -3.84 -9.66
N LEU A 112 4.06 -3.13 -8.59
CA LEU A 112 5.26 -3.41 -7.80
C LEU A 112 4.87 -4.40 -6.69
N GLY A 113 5.63 -5.47 -6.47
CA GLY A 113 5.37 -6.47 -5.43
C GLY A 113 6.61 -7.27 -5.04
#